data_AF-A0A2N6AEW0-F1
#
_entry.id   AF-A0A2N6AEW0-F1
#
_cell.length_a   1.000
_cell.length_b   1.000
_cell.length_c   1.000
_cell.angle_alpha   90.00
_cell.angle_beta   90.00
_cell.angle_gamma   90.00
#
_symmetry.space_group_name_H-M   'P 1'
#
loop_
_entity.id
_entity.type
_entity.pdbx_description
1 polymer ?
#
loop_
_entity_poly.entity_id
_entity_poly.type
_entity_poly.pdbx_seq_one_letter_code
_entity_poly.pdbx_strand_id
1 'polypeptide(L)'
;MQKGFECMKSEKNKLEMTIPDFEPRHIFECGQCFRWNREADGSYTGVAHGKVLNVLKDGEKIVFDNIEEGDFEAVWENYFDLKRNYSEIEKQL
;
A
#
# COMPACT_ATOMS: atom_id res chain seq x y z
N MET A 1 -12.33 -17.00 -3.88
CA MET A 1 -11.01 -16.39 -3.68
C MET A 1 -11.22 -14.88 -3.75
N GLN A 2 -11.58 -14.28 -2.62
CA GLN A 2 -12.00 -12.88 -2.56
C GLN A 2 -10.75 -12.05 -2.25
N LYS A 3 -10.33 -11.21 -3.20
CA LYS A 3 -9.23 -10.27 -2.99
C LYS A 3 -9.65 -9.32 -1.87
N GLY A 4 -8.81 -9.13 -0.86
CA GLY A 4 -9.12 -8.29 0.31
C GLY A 4 -9.17 -6.79 0.02
N PHE A 5 -9.08 -6.37 -1.24
CA PHE A 5 -9.06 -4.97 -1.66
C PHE A 5 -9.62 -4.83 -3.08
N GLU A 6 -10.23 -3.69 -3.36
CA GLU A 6 -10.88 -3.39 -4.63
C GLU A 6 -10.12 -2.27 -5.37
N CYS A 7 -9.71 -2.55 -6.61
CA CYS A 7 -9.12 -1.55 -7.50
C CYS A 7 -10.25 -0.74 -8.16
N MET A 8 -10.24 0.58 -7.97
CA MET A 8 -11.31 1.46 -8.48
C MET A 8 -10.91 2.24 -9.73
N LYS A 9 -9.62 2.58 -9.88
CA LYS A 9 -9.15 3.35 -11.03
C LYS A 9 -7.65 3.20 -11.24
N SER A 10 -7.26 3.07 -12.51
CA SER A 10 -5.88 3.21 -12.97
C SER A 10 -5.83 4.36 -13.98
N GLU A 11 -4.98 5.34 -13.72
CA GLU A 11 -4.58 6.37 -14.67
C GLU A 11 -3.07 6.24 -14.91
N LYS A 12 -2.55 6.92 -15.94
CA LYS A 12 -1.10 6.93 -16.19
C LYS A 12 -0.36 7.36 -14.91
N ASN A 13 0.43 6.46 -14.34
CA ASN A 13 1.25 6.61 -13.13
C ASN A 13 0.50 6.66 -11.78
N LYS A 14 -0.83 6.45 -11.75
CA LYS A 14 -1.63 6.56 -10.51
C LYS A 14 -2.63 5.41 -10.37
N LEU A 15 -2.69 4.82 -9.18
CA LEU A 15 -3.59 3.72 -8.83
C LEU A 15 -4.37 4.07 -7.56
N GLU A 16 -5.70 3.90 -7.60
CA GLU A 16 -6.59 4.12 -6.45
C GLU A 16 -7.30 2.83 -6.04
N MET A 17 -7.22 2.50 -4.75
CA MET A 17 -7.72 1.24 -4.19
C MET A 17 -8.34 1.44 -2.82
N THR A 18 -9.31 0.62 -2.47
CA THR A 18 -9.77 0.50 -1.06
C THR A 18 -9.12 -0.73 -0.44
N ILE A 19 -8.34 -0.52 0.62
CA ILE A 19 -7.63 -1.59 1.34
C ILE A 19 -8.03 -1.53 2.82
N PRO A 20 -8.76 -2.54 3.34
CA PRO A 20 -9.11 -2.64 4.75
C PRO A 20 -7.87 -2.62 5.64
N ASP A 21 -7.97 -1.96 6.79
CA ASP A 21 -6.93 -1.89 7.83
C ASP A 21 -5.57 -1.35 7.35
N PHE A 22 -5.53 -0.67 6.20
CA PHE A 22 -4.32 -0.02 5.70
C PHE A 22 -4.16 1.37 6.32
N GLU A 23 -3.20 1.50 7.23
CA GLU A 23 -2.82 2.77 7.88
C GLU A 23 -1.37 3.14 7.56
N PRO A 24 -1.11 4.00 6.55
CA PRO A 24 0.25 4.37 6.14
C PRO A 24 1.13 4.84 7.30
N ARG A 25 0.55 5.60 8.23
CA ARG A 25 1.25 6.09 9.41
C ARG A 25 1.77 4.94 10.28
N HIS A 26 0.93 3.94 10.57
CA HIS A 26 1.35 2.77 11.36
C HIS A 26 2.38 1.92 10.60
N ILE A 27 2.22 1.78 9.28
CA ILE A 27 3.12 0.97 8.45
C ILE A 27 4.52 1.59 8.38
N PHE A 28 4.60 2.91 8.11
CA PHE A 28 5.85 3.60 7.83
C PHE A 28 6.56 4.14 9.08
N GLU A 29 5.83 4.47 10.16
CA GLU A 29 6.43 5.07 11.36
C GLU A 29 6.73 4.06 12.48
N CYS A 30 6.33 2.79 12.37
CA CYS A 30 6.58 1.79 13.42
C CYS A 30 8.05 1.31 13.52
N GLY A 31 8.97 1.92 12.78
CA GLY A 31 10.41 1.66 12.87
C GLY A 31 10.91 0.46 12.06
N GLN A 32 10.02 -0.25 11.36
CA GLN A 32 10.40 -1.35 10.46
C GLN A 32 10.90 -0.86 9.09
N CYS A 33 10.66 0.41 8.76
CA CYS A 33 10.94 1.01 7.47
C CYS A 33 11.72 2.32 7.63
N PHE A 34 12.92 2.41 7.02
CA PHE A 34 13.81 3.59 7.13
C PHE A 34 13.86 4.46 5.87
N ARG A 35 13.18 4.05 4.81
CA ARG A 35 13.24 4.71 3.49
C ARG A 35 11.91 5.31 3.06
N TRP A 36 11.05 5.64 4.03
CA TRP A 36 9.78 6.32 3.84
C TRP A 36 9.80 7.63 4.62
N ASN A 37 9.39 8.72 3.96
CA ASN A 37 9.31 10.05 4.55
C ASN A 37 7.89 10.57 4.41
N ARG A 38 7.37 11.19 5.48
CA ARG A 38 6.07 11.86 5.47
C ARG A 38 6.20 13.24 4.84
N GLU A 39 5.31 13.55 3.91
CA GLU A 39 5.23 14.82 3.21
C GLU A 39 4.30 15.81 3.93
N ALA A 40 4.33 17.08 3.52
CA ALA A 40 3.54 18.15 4.13
C ALA A 40 2.02 17.95 3.98
N ASP A 41 1.57 17.31 2.89
CA ASP A 41 0.18 16.96 2.63
C ASP A 41 -0.29 15.69 3.39
N GLY A 42 0.63 15.04 4.12
CA GLY A 42 0.37 13.82 4.86
C GLY A 42 0.55 12.53 4.06
N SER A 43 0.91 12.61 2.78
CA SER A 43 1.37 11.45 2.00
C SER A 43 2.73 10.96 2.48
N TYR A 44 3.17 9.80 1.99
CA TYR A 44 4.47 9.23 2.27
C TYR A 44 5.17 8.87 0.98
N THR A 45 6.40 9.34 0.81
CA THR A 45 7.26 8.96 -0.32
C THR A 45 8.33 7.99 0.16
N GLY A 46 8.48 6.88 -0.54
CA GLY A 46 9.50 5.89 -0.19
C GLY A 46 10.12 5.16 -1.36
N VAL A 47 11.22 4.47 -1.05
CA VAL A 47 12.02 3.72 -2.04
C VAL A 47 12.15 2.27 -1.61
N ALA A 48 11.64 1.36 -2.43
CA ALA A 48 11.76 -0.09 -2.26
C ALA A 48 11.96 -0.77 -3.62
N HIS A 49 12.75 -1.86 -3.66
CA HIS A 49 13.00 -2.63 -4.89
C HIS A 49 13.44 -1.80 -6.11
N GLY A 50 14.17 -0.71 -5.89
CA GLY A 50 14.63 0.19 -6.96
C GLY A 50 13.54 1.09 -7.55
N LYS A 51 12.35 1.12 -6.94
CA LYS A 51 11.21 1.95 -7.34
C LYS A 51 10.91 3.00 -6.26
N VAL A 52 10.42 4.15 -6.71
CA VAL A 52 9.91 5.22 -5.85
C VAL A 52 8.39 5.16 -5.88
N LEU A 53 7.75 5.28 -4.73
CA LEU A 53 6.29 5.31 -4.61
C LEU A 53 5.87 6.43 -3.67
N ASN A 54 4.80 7.13 -4.02
CA ASN A 54 4.09 7.99 -3.07
C ASN A 54 2.77 7.34 -2.69
N VAL A 55 2.43 7.37 -1.40
CA VAL A 55 1.23 6.77 -0.83
C VAL A 55 0.48 7.81 -0.03
N LEU A 56 -0.77 8.07 -0.40
CA LEU A 56 -1.69 8.93 0.33
C LEU A 56 -2.93 8.13 0.73
N LYS A 57 -3.39 8.31 1.96
CA LYS A 57 -4.72 7.84 2.40
C LYS A 57 -5.69 9.01 2.38
N ASP A 58 -6.76 8.88 1.59
CA ASP A 58 -7.86 9.83 1.49
C ASP A 58 -9.19 9.14 1.85
N GLY A 59 -9.59 9.28 3.12
CA GLY A 59 -10.70 8.53 3.69
C GLY A 59 -10.43 7.01 3.69
N GLU A 60 -11.27 6.26 2.98
CA GLU A 60 -11.12 4.79 2.81
C GLU A 60 -10.22 4.43 1.62
N LYS A 61 -9.84 5.42 0.79
CA LYS A 61 -9.05 5.19 -0.41
C LYS A 61 -7.57 5.32 -0.11
N ILE A 62 -6.79 4.41 -0.67
CA ILE A 62 -5.35 4.49 -0.78
C ILE A 62 -5.00 4.87 -2.21
N VAL A 63 -4.24 5.94 -2.33
CA VAL A 63 -3.72 6.48 -3.57
C VAL A 63 -2.24 6.15 -3.66
N PHE A 64 -1.88 5.40 -4.69
CA PHE A 64 -0.51 5.11 -5.07
C PHE A 64 -0.14 5.96 -6.28
N ASP A 65 0.89 6.79 -6.17
CA ASP A 65 1.41 7.64 -7.24
C ASP A 65 2.85 7.22 -7.59
N ASN A 66 3.25 7.51 -8.84
CA ASN A 66 4.46 7.01 -9.50
C ASN A 66 4.48 5.47 -9.62
N ILE A 67 3.34 4.88 -10.02
CA ILE A 67 3.19 3.44 -10.17
C ILE A 67 2.85 3.04 -11.61
N GLU A 68 3.62 2.11 -12.18
CA GLU A 68 3.39 1.59 -13.53
C GLU A 68 2.42 0.40 -13.53
N GLU A 69 1.88 0.06 -14.70
CA GLU A 69 1.02 -1.12 -14.86
C GLU A 69 1.77 -2.39 -14.46
N GLY A 70 1.21 -3.16 -13.52
CA GLY A 70 1.81 -4.39 -13.00
C GLY A 70 2.81 -4.22 -11.85
N ASP A 71 3.27 -2.99 -11.54
CA ASP A 71 4.17 -2.75 -10.41
C ASP A 71 3.53 -3.12 -9.07
N PHE A 72 2.22 -2.88 -8.95
CA PHE A 72 1.49 -3.20 -7.74
C PHE A 72 1.56 -4.69 -7.43
N GLU A 73 1.13 -5.53 -8.37
CA GLU A 73 1.10 -6.99 -8.21
C GLU A 73 2.51 -7.60 -8.10
N ALA A 74 3.48 -7.03 -8.83
CA ALA A 74 4.84 -7.56 -8.86
C ALA A 74 5.66 -7.19 -7.61
N VAL A 75 5.44 -6.00 -7.03
CA VAL A 75 6.27 -5.46 -5.95
C VAL A 75 5.44 -5.10 -4.74
N TRP A 76 4.48 -4.20 -4.88
CA TRP A 76 3.87 -3.52 -3.74
C TRP A 76 2.88 -4.37 -2.95
N GLU A 77 2.15 -5.26 -3.61
CA GLU A 77 1.19 -6.17 -2.97
C GLU A 77 1.87 -7.07 -1.93
N ASN A 78 3.04 -7.62 -2.26
CA ASN A 78 3.84 -8.43 -1.34
C ASN A 78 4.59 -7.56 -0.32
N TYR A 79 5.11 -6.40 -0.75
CA TYR A 79 5.85 -5.48 0.13
C TYR A 79 5.00 -5.00 1.30
N PHE A 80 3.72 -4.71 1.05
CA PHE A 80 2.74 -4.31 2.06
C PHE A 80 2.06 -5.49 2.76
N ASP A 81 2.49 -6.73 2.50
CA ASP A 81 1.92 -7.97 3.06
C ASP A 81 0.40 -8.10 2.86
N LEU A 82 -0.14 -7.54 1.76
CA LEU A 82 -1.58 -7.48 1.50
C LEU A 82 -2.18 -8.83 1.09
N LYS A 83 -1.34 -9.81 0.75
CA LYS A 83 -1.76 -11.21 0.51
C LYS A 83 -2.03 -11.98 1.80
N ARG A 84 -1.58 -11.48 2.95
CA ARG A 84 -1.78 -12.19 4.21
C ARG A 84 -3.25 -12.06 4.63
N ASN A 85 -4.00 -13.12 4.39
CA ASN A 85 -5.31 -13.31 5.00
C ASN A 85 -5.10 -13.50 6.51
N TYR A 86 -5.19 -12.43 7.30
CA TYR A 86 -5.22 -12.53 8.78
C TYR A 86 -6.39 -13.40 9.28
N SER A 87 -7.38 -13.70 8.42
CA SER A 87 -8.47 -14.64 8.67
C SER A 87 -8.05 -16.11 8.82
N GLU A 88 -6.84 -16.50 8.41
CA GLU A 88 -6.35 -17.88 8.60
C GLU A 88 -5.55 -18.08 9.89
N ILE A 89 -5.08 -17.00 10.53
CA ILE A 89 -4.30 -17.08 11.78
C ILE A 89 -5.21 -17.25 13.01
N GLU A 90 -6.48 -16.81 12.95
CA GLU A 90 -7.48 -17.04 14.00
C GLU A 90 -8.03 -18.49 14.05
N LYS A 91 -7.64 -19.38 13.13
CA LYS A 91 -8.06 -20.80 13.15
C LYS A 91 -7.10 -21.75 13.87
N GLN A 92 -6.04 -21.23 14.49
CA GLN A 92 -5.08 -22.03 15.26
C GLN A 92 -4.92 -21.61 16.73
N LEU A 93 -5.85 -20.80 17.26
CA LEU A 93 -5.98 -20.55 18.71
C LEU A 93 -7.18 -21.27 19.30
#